data_AF-A0A939EEB3-F1
#
_entry.id   AF-A0A939EEB3-F1
#
_cell.length_a   1.000
_cell.length_b   1.000
_cell.length_c   1.000
_cell.angle_alpha   90.00
_cell.angle_beta   90.00
_cell.angle_gamma   90.00
#
_symmetry.space_group_name_H-M   'P 1'
#
loop_
_entity.id
_entity.type
_entity.pdbx_description
1 polymer ?
#
loop_
_entity_poly.entity_id
_entity_poly.type
_entity_poly.pdbx_seq_one_letter_code
_entity_poly.pdbx_strand_id
1 'polypeptide(L)'
;MTKTADELVLEPQCENCAALCCVVFVFDKSESFAIDKAAGEVCPNLDTCGKCTIFRERETLGFRGCIAYDCHGAGQRVTQEVFGGRSWRDDPILMNRMGDALSVLRQIHEQLLLLGAAAKLPLDPDERLELSGLRQILAPETDWSEESLKAFPVARATRQVADFLSRLRRHVQLSG
;
A
#
# COMPACT_ATOMS: atom_id res chain seq x y z
N MET A 1 -5.75 15.39 -16.30
CA MET A 1 -4.98 16.05 -15.23
C MET A 1 -3.85 15.10 -14.92
N THR A 2 -2.61 15.49 -15.21
CA THR A 2 -1.43 14.63 -15.05
C THR A 2 -1.08 14.56 -13.58
N LYS A 3 -1.20 13.39 -12.96
CA LYS A 3 -0.84 13.21 -11.55
C LYS A 3 0.66 13.00 -11.46
N THR A 4 1.36 13.85 -10.71
CA THR A 4 2.79 13.63 -10.42
C THR A 4 2.98 12.80 -9.16
N ALA A 5 4.13 12.15 -9.01
CA ALA A 5 4.47 11.37 -7.82
C ALA A 5 4.41 12.19 -6.51
N ASP A 6 4.65 13.51 -6.59
CA ASP A 6 4.60 14.42 -5.44
C ASP A 6 3.16 14.77 -5.00
N GLU A 7 2.16 14.52 -5.85
CA GLU A 7 0.74 14.75 -5.54
C GLU A 7 0.03 13.48 -5.03
N LEU A 8 0.75 12.37 -4.91
CA LEU A 8 0.20 11.13 -4.35
C LEU A 8 0.07 11.23 -2.84
N VAL A 9 -1.18 11.24 -2.37
CA VAL A 9 -1.51 11.03 -0.96
C VAL A 9 -1.20 9.57 -0.59
N LEU A 10 -0.10 9.35 0.14
CA LEU A 10 0.37 8.04 0.63
C LEU A 10 -0.13 7.75 2.05
N GLU A 11 -1.30 8.27 2.40
CA GLU A 11 -1.95 8.09 3.69
C GLU A 11 -3.24 7.27 3.50
N PRO A 12 -3.54 6.32 4.40
CA PRO A 12 -4.78 5.57 4.32
C PRO A 12 -6.02 6.44 4.51
N GLN A 13 -6.95 6.34 3.57
CA GLN A 13 -8.31 6.87 3.70
C GLN A 13 -9.28 5.69 3.64
N CYS A 14 -9.43 4.98 4.77
CA CYS A 14 -10.14 3.71 4.83
C CYS A 14 -11.62 3.83 4.41
N GLU A 15 -12.24 5.00 4.62
CA GLU A 15 -13.61 5.30 4.19
C GLU A 15 -13.80 5.30 2.66
N ASN A 16 -12.71 5.49 1.90
CA ASN A 16 -12.70 5.44 0.45
C ASN A 16 -12.30 4.06 -0.08
N CYS A 17 -12.12 3.07 0.80
CA CYS A 17 -11.69 1.71 0.46
C CYS A 17 -12.84 0.72 0.68
N ALA A 18 -12.89 -0.35 -0.12
CA ALA A 18 -13.74 -1.51 0.13
C ALA A 18 -13.24 -2.38 1.31
N ALA A 19 -12.69 -1.78 2.37
CA ALA A 19 -12.17 -2.46 3.56
C ALA A 19 -11.18 -3.62 3.26
N LEU A 20 -10.38 -3.51 2.20
CA LEU A 20 -9.59 -4.63 1.67
C LEU A 20 -8.64 -5.25 2.69
N CYS A 21 -8.01 -4.45 3.56
CA CYS A 21 -7.10 -4.95 4.58
C CYS A 21 -7.80 -5.81 5.65
N CYS A 22 -9.12 -5.67 5.82
CA CYS A 22 -9.91 -6.48 6.74
C CYS A 22 -10.39 -7.81 6.13
N VAL A 23 -10.25 -8.00 4.82
CA VAL A 23 -10.77 -9.21 4.13
C VAL A 23 -9.71 -10.00 3.39
N VAL A 24 -8.75 -9.33 2.75
CA VAL A 24 -7.75 -9.99 1.88
C VAL A 24 -6.75 -10.83 2.67
N PHE A 25 -6.33 -10.38 3.85
CA PHE A 25 -5.23 -11.01 4.58
C PHE A 25 -5.69 -12.13 5.52
N VAL A 26 -4.80 -13.11 5.72
CA VAL A 26 -4.89 -14.13 6.76
C VAL A 26 -4.57 -13.51 8.11
N PHE A 27 -5.31 -13.88 9.16
CA PHE A 27 -4.88 -13.72 10.54
C PHE A 27 -4.62 -15.09 11.15
N ASP A 28 -3.41 -15.30 11.66
CA ASP A 28 -3.08 -16.46 12.47
C ASP A 28 -3.14 -16.06 13.94
N LYS A 29 -3.92 -16.80 14.74
CA LYS A 29 -4.10 -16.49 16.15
C LYS A 29 -2.75 -16.50 16.87
N SER A 30 -2.39 -15.36 17.42
CA SER A 30 -1.06 -15.09 17.94
C SER A 30 -1.07 -13.84 18.83
N GLU A 31 0.10 -13.36 19.23
CA GLU A 31 0.25 -12.07 19.91
C GLU A 31 -0.19 -10.87 19.07
N SER A 32 -0.28 -11.04 17.74
CA SER A 32 -0.70 -10.00 16.80
C SER A 32 -2.20 -10.00 16.52
N PHE A 33 -2.84 -11.18 16.61
CA PHE A 33 -4.26 -11.36 16.28
C PHE A 33 -4.95 -12.32 17.26
N ALA A 34 -6.07 -11.88 17.83
CA ALA A 34 -6.85 -12.66 18.79
C ALA A 34 -7.64 -13.82 18.16
N ILE A 35 -7.76 -13.84 16.83
CA ILE A 35 -8.58 -14.79 16.07
C ILE A 35 -7.76 -15.40 14.92
N ASP A 36 -8.17 -16.59 14.52
CA ASP A 36 -7.83 -17.13 13.21
C ASP A 36 -8.82 -16.60 12.17
N LYS A 37 -8.33 -16.35 10.96
CA LYS A 37 -9.12 -15.87 9.83
C LYS A 37 -8.41 -16.22 8.53
N ALA A 38 -9.08 -16.90 7.61
CA ALA A 38 -8.50 -17.21 6.30
C ALA A 38 -8.41 -15.97 5.39
N ALA A 39 -7.54 -16.02 4.36
CA ALA A 39 -7.53 -15.02 3.30
C ALA A 39 -8.88 -15.02 2.56
N GLY A 40 -9.43 -13.83 2.29
CA GLY A 40 -10.76 -13.69 1.69
C GLY A 40 -11.94 -13.92 2.64
N GLU A 41 -11.70 -14.36 3.88
CA GLU A 41 -12.76 -14.37 4.89
C GLU A 41 -13.08 -12.94 5.34
N VAL A 42 -14.33 -12.64 5.66
CA VAL A 42 -14.69 -11.30 6.17
C VAL A 42 -14.35 -11.22 7.65
N CYS A 43 -13.55 -10.23 8.07
CA CYS A 43 -13.29 -10.02 9.49
C CYS A 43 -14.60 -9.83 10.26
N PRO A 44 -14.84 -10.54 11.37
CA PRO A 44 -16.08 -10.44 12.15
C PRO A 44 -16.29 -9.05 12.77
N ASN A 45 -15.23 -8.25 12.89
CA ASN A 45 -15.30 -6.87 13.39
C ASN A 45 -15.58 -5.85 12.28
N LEU A 46 -15.87 -6.28 11.05
CA LEU A 46 -16.17 -5.39 9.92
C LEU A 46 -17.68 -5.25 9.75
N ASP A 47 -18.21 -4.05 9.93
CA ASP A 47 -19.64 -3.79 9.74
C ASP A 47 -20.06 -3.78 8.25
N THR A 48 -21.35 -3.64 8.00
CA THR A 48 -21.92 -3.58 6.64
C THR A 48 -21.54 -2.32 5.87
N CYS A 49 -21.11 -1.25 6.57
CA CYS A 49 -20.61 -0.01 6.00
C CYS A 49 -19.09 -0.05 5.72
N GLY A 50 -18.42 -1.18 5.93
CA GLY A 50 -16.99 -1.32 5.69
C GLY A 50 -16.10 -0.68 6.77
N LYS A 51 -16.65 -0.42 7.96
CA LYS A 51 -15.89 0.13 9.10
C LYS A 51 -15.57 -0.96 10.12
N CYS A 52 -14.37 -0.89 10.67
CA CYS A 52 -13.97 -1.75 11.78
C CYS A 52 -14.65 -1.25 13.06
N THR A 53 -15.56 -2.05 13.63
CA THR A 53 -16.35 -1.69 14.82
C THR A 53 -15.49 -1.53 16.07
N ILE A 54 -14.31 -2.14 16.08
CA ILE A 54 -13.36 -2.08 17.20
C ILE A 54 -12.12 -1.24 16.93
N PHE A 55 -12.13 -0.35 15.92
CA PHE A 55 -10.91 0.33 15.43
C PHE A 55 -10.10 1.02 16.55
N ARG A 56 -10.75 1.60 17.55
CA ARG A 56 -10.10 2.27 18.70
C ARG A 56 -9.67 1.31 19.81
N GLU A 57 -10.23 0.11 19.84
CA GLU A 57 -10.04 -0.91 20.87
C GLU A 57 -9.17 -2.09 20.37
N ARG A 58 -8.67 -2.03 19.11
CA ARG A 58 -7.85 -3.07 18.48
C ARG A 58 -6.71 -3.53 19.38
N GLU A 59 -6.01 -2.62 20.03
CA GLU A 59 -4.87 -2.98 20.88
C GLU A 59 -5.32 -3.82 22.08
N THR A 60 -6.30 -3.33 22.83
CA THR A 60 -6.85 -4.00 24.01
C THR A 60 -7.55 -5.32 23.68
N LEU A 61 -8.08 -5.46 22.46
CA LEU A 61 -8.77 -6.66 21.99
C LEU A 61 -7.85 -7.64 21.23
N GLY A 62 -6.54 -7.41 21.21
CA GLY A 62 -5.56 -8.35 20.67
C GLY A 62 -5.38 -8.30 19.15
N PHE A 63 -5.57 -7.14 18.52
CA PHE A 63 -5.39 -6.90 17.08
C PHE A 63 -4.22 -5.95 16.81
N ARG A 64 -3.08 -6.13 17.48
CA ARG A 64 -1.85 -5.33 17.28
C ARG A 64 -1.34 -5.42 15.84
N GLY A 65 -1.54 -6.55 15.17
CA GLY A 65 -1.22 -6.70 13.74
C GLY A 65 -2.01 -5.74 12.85
N CYS A 66 -3.29 -5.47 13.18
CA CYS A 66 -4.09 -4.47 12.46
C CYS A 66 -3.65 -3.01 12.73
N ILE A 67 -2.83 -2.77 13.76
CA ILE A 67 -2.28 -1.44 14.08
C ILE A 67 -0.92 -1.26 13.40
N ALA A 68 -0.08 -2.30 13.45
CA ALA A 68 1.25 -2.28 12.85
C ALA A 68 1.20 -2.30 11.31
N TYR A 69 0.12 -2.84 10.74
CA TYR A 69 -0.06 -2.87 9.30
C TYR A 69 -0.53 -1.51 8.76
N ASP A 70 0.14 -1.05 7.70
CA ASP A 70 -0.27 0.10 6.90
C ASP A 70 -0.27 -0.27 5.40
N CYS A 71 -1.33 0.12 4.69
CA CYS A 71 -1.44 -0.02 3.24
C CYS A 71 -0.90 1.20 2.48
N HIS A 72 -0.53 2.27 3.20
CA HIS A 72 0.02 3.51 2.67
C HIS A 72 -0.88 4.16 1.61
N GLY A 73 -2.19 4.01 1.76
CA GLY A 73 -3.18 4.53 0.82
C GLY A 73 -3.45 3.67 -0.42
N ALA A 74 -2.88 2.47 -0.52
CA ALA A 74 -3.11 1.61 -1.68
C ALA A 74 -4.57 1.12 -1.76
N GLY A 75 -5.21 0.86 -0.61
CA GLY A 75 -6.57 0.33 -0.57
C GLY A 75 -7.62 1.24 -1.22
N GLN A 76 -7.55 2.55 -0.99
CA GLN A 76 -8.48 3.48 -1.63
C GLN A 76 -8.21 3.62 -3.13
N ARG A 77 -6.95 3.62 -3.58
CA ARG A 77 -6.61 3.74 -5.01
C ARG A 77 -7.07 2.48 -5.77
N VAL A 78 -6.88 1.28 -5.20
CA VAL A 78 -7.46 0.04 -5.76
C VAL A 78 -8.98 0.17 -5.89
N THR A 79 -9.66 0.61 -4.83
CA THR A 79 -11.13 0.69 -4.86
C THR A 79 -11.61 1.73 -5.87
N GLN A 80 -11.09 2.94 -5.82
CA GLN A 80 -11.62 4.09 -6.55
C GLN A 80 -11.14 4.15 -8.00
N GLU A 81 -9.85 3.90 -8.27
CA GLU A 81 -9.33 3.99 -9.65
C GLU A 81 -9.39 2.66 -10.37
N VAL A 82 -8.80 1.61 -9.78
CA VAL A 82 -8.62 0.33 -10.47
C VAL A 82 -9.96 -0.34 -10.72
N PHE A 83 -10.89 -0.26 -9.75
CA PHE A 83 -12.19 -0.89 -9.82
C PHE A 83 -13.38 0.08 -9.94
N GLY A 84 -13.13 1.38 -10.07
CA GLY A 84 -14.17 2.38 -10.34
C GLY A 84 -15.19 2.53 -9.20
N GLY A 85 -14.76 2.43 -7.95
CA GLY A 85 -15.60 2.53 -6.76
C GLY A 85 -16.38 1.26 -6.40
N ARG A 86 -16.23 0.16 -7.16
CA ARG A 86 -16.92 -1.11 -6.89
C ARG A 86 -16.36 -1.81 -5.64
N SER A 87 -17.23 -2.57 -4.98
CA SER A 87 -16.90 -3.35 -3.79
C SER A 87 -17.07 -4.85 -4.04
N TRP A 88 -16.20 -5.65 -3.41
CA TRP A 88 -16.36 -7.10 -3.36
C TRP A 88 -17.65 -7.55 -2.66
N ARG A 89 -18.29 -6.66 -1.89
CA ARG A 89 -19.60 -6.95 -1.26
C ARG A 89 -20.71 -7.07 -2.28
N ASP A 90 -20.65 -6.25 -3.33
CA ASP A 90 -21.65 -6.23 -4.40
C ASP A 90 -21.34 -7.31 -5.44
N ASP A 91 -20.06 -7.64 -5.62
CA ASP A 91 -19.58 -8.68 -6.52
C ASP A 91 -18.43 -9.47 -5.89
N PRO A 92 -18.70 -10.63 -5.26
CA PRO A 92 -17.69 -11.44 -4.57
C PRO A 92 -16.51 -11.88 -5.43
N ILE A 93 -16.66 -11.93 -6.77
CA ILE A 93 -15.55 -12.28 -7.67
C ILE A 93 -14.44 -11.22 -7.64
N LEU A 94 -14.77 -9.99 -7.25
CA LEU A 94 -13.80 -8.90 -7.15
C LEU A 94 -12.85 -9.09 -5.98
N MET A 95 -13.17 -9.90 -4.97
CA MET A 95 -12.34 -9.99 -3.77
C MET A 95 -10.90 -10.40 -4.07
N ASN A 96 -10.71 -11.47 -4.83
CA ASN A 96 -9.38 -11.95 -5.21
C ASN A 96 -8.68 -10.94 -6.13
N ARG A 97 -9.41 -10.36 -7.10
CA ARG A 97 -8.87 -9.38 -8.06
C ARG A 97 -8.39 -8.10 -7.37
N MET A 98 -9.17 -7.59 -6.42
CA MET A 98 -8.82 -6.43 -5.59
C MET A 98 -7.68 -6.75 -4.63
N GLY A 99 -7.63 -7.99 -4.10
CA GLY A 99 -6.52 -8.46 -3.28
C GLY A 99 -5.19 -8.52 -4.03
N ASP A 100 -5.20 -9.07 -5.25
CA ASP A 100 -4.02 -9.12 -6.12
C ASP A 100 -3.53 -7.71 -6.47
N ALA A 101 -4.45 -6.81 -6.83
CA ALA A 101 -4.13 -5.41 -7.08
C ALA A 101 -3.57 -4.70 -5.84
N LEU A 102 -4.14 -4.94 -4.65
CA LEU A 102 -3.66 -4.39 -3.38
C LEU A 102 -2.24 -4.85 -3.07
N SER A 103 -1.94 -6.14 -3.28
CA SER A 103 -0.60 -6.70 -3.02
C SER A 103 0.48 -5.98 -3.82
N VAL A 104 0.21 -5.69 -5.11
CA VAL A 104 1.15 -4.95 -5.98
C VAL A 104 1.20 -3.47 -5.59
N LEU A 105 0.05 -2.81 -5.47
CA LEU A 105 0.01 -1.37 -5.28
C LEU A 105 0.52 -0.94 -3.89
N ARG A 106 0.34 -1.77 -2.86
CA ARG A 106 0.95 -1.54 -1.54
C ARG A 106 2.48 -1.50 -1.63
N GLN A 107 3.09 -2.46 -2.32
CA GLN A 107 4.55 -2.49 -2.48
C GLN A 107 5.04 -1.26 -3.25
N ILE A 108 4.31 -0.83 -4.29
CA ILE A 108 4.59 0.41 -5.02
C ILE A 108 4.56 1.62 -4.08
N HIS A 109 3.50 1.75 -3.25
CA HIS A 109 3.36 2.86 -2.31
C HIS A 109 4.46 2.87 -1.24
N GLU A 110 4.85 1.70 -0.74
CA GLU A 110 5.99 1.56 0.18
C GLU A 110 7.29 2.07 -0.47
N GLN A 111 7.54 1.73 -1.74
CA GLN A 111 8.71 2.25 -2.46
C GLN A 111 8.63 3.77 -2.64
N LEU A 112 7.46 4.32 -2.94
CA LEU A 112 7.25 5.77 -3.06
C LEU A 112 7.50 6.51 -1.75
N LEU A 113 7.14 5.92 -0.60
CA LEU A 113 7.46 6.45 0.72
C LEU A 113 8.97 6.48 0.96
N LEU A 114 9.67 5.38 0.66
CA LEU A 114 11.13 5.31 0.80
C LEU A 114 11.83 6.35 -0.09
N LEU A 115 11.39 6.49 -1.35
CA LEU A 115 11.90 7.52 -2.25
C LEU A 115 11.57 8.94 -1.77
N GLY A 116 10.40 9.15 -1.17
CA GLY A 116 10.02 10.42 -0.55
C GLY A 116 10.90 10.76 0.66
N ALA A 117 11.31 9.77 1.45
CA ALA A 117 12.28 9.95 2.52
C ALA A 117 13.68 10.26 1.96
N ALA A 118 14.12 9.54 0.93
CA ALA A 118 15.40 9.76 0.26
C ALA A 118 15.51 11.15 -0.38
N ALA A 119 14.41 11.70 -0.89
CA ALA A 119 14.36 13.04 -1.47
C ALA A 119 14.73 14.16 -0.46
N LYS A 120 14.72 13.88 0.84
CA LYS A 120 15.11 14.82 1.90
C LYS A 120 16.63 14.86 2.15
N LEU A 121 17.40 13.97 1.53
CA LEU A 121 18.86 13.92 1.63
C LEU A 121 19.50 14.98 0.71
N PRO A 122 20.77 15.38 0.95
CA PRO A 122 21.51 16.31 0.09
C PRO A 122 21.98 15.64 -1.22
N LEU A 123 21.01 15.22 -2.04
CA LEU A 123 21.26 14.51 -3.30
C LEU A 123 21.99 15.38 -4.33
N ASP A 124 22.94 14.80 -5.03
CA ASP A 124 23.58 15.41 -6.21
C ASP A 124 22.62 15.42 -7.43
N PRO A 125 22.93 16.15 -8.52
CA PRO A 125 22.03 16.22 -9.68
C PRO A 125 21.69 14.88 -10.32
N ASP A 126 22.64 13.94 -10.37
CA ASP A 126 22.44 12.62 -10.99
C ASP A 126 21.53 11.75 -10.10
N GLU A 127 21.71 11.81 -8.79
CA GLU A 127 20.84 11.14 -7.83
C GLU A 127 19.40 11.67 -7.86
N ARG A 128 19.20 12.98 -8.01
CA ARG A 128 17.86 13.57 -8.16
C ARG A 128 17.20 13.12 -9.45
N LEU A 129 17.96 13.05 -10.54
CA LEU A 129 17.45 12.55 -11.81
C LEU A 129 17.03 11.09 -11.69
N GLU A 130 17.87 10.24 -11.10
CA GLU A 130 17.54 8.83 -10.88
C GLU A 130 16.32 8.64 -9.98
N LEU A 131 16.23 9.40 -8.87
CA LEU A 131 15.07 9.40 -7.97
C LEU A 131 13.79 9.76 -8.71
N SER A 132 13.82 10.80 -9.55
CA SER A 132 12.67 11.23 -10.33
C SER A 132 12.21 10.16 -11.33
N GLY A 133 13.15 9.48 -11.99
CA GLY A 133 12.87 8.36 -12.88
C GLY A 133 12.22 7.17 -12.17
N LEU A 134 12.74 6.79 -10.99
CA LEU A 134 12.13 5.73 -10.16
C LEU A 134 10.71 6.11 -9.70
N ARG A 135 10.49 7.36 -9.29
CA ARG A 135 9.16 7.88 -8.94
C ARG A 135 8.21 7.80 -10.13
N GLN A 136 8.63 8.20 -11.33
CA GLN A 136 7.78 8.16 -12.53
C GLN A 136 7.38 6.73 -12.93
N ILE A 137 8.26 5.74 -12.73
CA ILE A 137 7.94 4.32 -12.96
C ILE A 137 6.87 3.82 -11.98
N LEU A 138 6.96 4.22 -10.71
CA LEU A 138 6.07 3.78 -9.63
C LEU A 138 4.77 4.59 -9.55
N ALA A 139 4.77 5.81 -10.08
CA ALA A 139 3.65 6.73 -10.14
C ALA A 139 3.53 7.31 -11.56
N PRO A 140 3.07 6.50 -12.52
CA PRO A 140 2.89 6.96 -13.89
C PRO A 140 1.77 8.00 -13.98
N GLU A 141 1.79 8.78 -15.06
CA GLU A 141 0.78 9.83 -15.32
C GLU A 141 -0.63 9.26 -15.53
N THR A 142 -0.70 8.05 -16.07
CA THR A 142 -1.95 7.30 -16.26
C THR A 142 -2.27 6.53 -14.99
N ASP A 143 -3.51 6.59 -14.53
CA ASP A 143 -3.95 5.79 -13.38
C ASP A 143 -3.77 4.29 -13.65
N TRP A 144 -3.50 3.56 -12.56
CA TRP A 144 -3.37 2.11 -12.59
C TRP A 144 -4.71 1.46 -12.99
N SER A 145 -4.64 0.54 -13.95
CA SER A 145 -5.68 -0.45 -14.23
C SER A 145 -5.31 -1.82 -13.66
N GLU A 146 -6.28 -2.72 -13.56
CA GLU A 146 -6.03 -4.10 -13.11
C GLU A 146 -5.01 -4.80 -14.01
N GLU A 147 -5.12 -4.61 -15.32
CA GLU A 147 -4.21 -5.17 -16.31
C GLU A 147 -2.79 -4.63 -16.14
N SER A 148 -2.65 -3.32 -15.96
CA SER A 148 -1.34 -2.69 -15.78
C SER A 148 -0.65 -3.11 -14.48
N LEU A 149 -1.39 -3.24 -13.37
CA LEU A 149 -0.84 -3.74 -12.10
C LEU A 149 -0.43 -5.20 -12.20
N LYS A 150 -1.25 -6.04 -12.86
CA LYS A 150 -0.93 -7.45 -13.08
C LYS A 150 0.34 -7.64 -13.94
N ALA A 151 0.56 -6.76 -14.91
CA ALA A 151 1.74 -6.78 -15.76
C ALA A 151 2.97 -6.08 -15.13
N PHE A 152 2.79 -5.31 -14.06
CA PHE A 152 3.86 -4.50 -13.49
C PHE A 152 4.93 -5.35 -12.81
N PRO A 153 6.23 -5.20 -13.17
CA PRO A 153 7.31 -6.00 -12.62
C PRO A 153 7.75 -5.50 -11.24
N VAL A 154 6.87 -5.59 -10.24
CA VAL A 154 7.07 -4.99 -8.89
C VAL A 154 8.35 -5.44 -8.20
N ALA A 155 8.74 -6.70 -8.36
CA ALA A 155 9.97 -7.24 -7.79
C ALA A 155 11.23 -6.60 -8.42
N ARG A 156 11.19 -6.26 -9.72
CA ARG A 156 12.28 -5.56 -10.39
C ARG A 156 12.35 -4.11 -9.92
N ALA A 157 11.21 -3.42 -9.88
CA ALA A 157 11.15 -2.03 -9.43
C ALA A 157 11.64 -1.88 -7.98
N THR A 158 11.21 -2.78 -7.08
CA THR A 158 11.67 -2.82 -5.68
C THR A 158 13.17 -3.01 -5.57
N ARG A 159 13.77 -3.91 -6.37
CA ARG A 159 15.23 -4.06 -6.42
C ARG A 159 15.95 -2.80 -6.89
N GLN A 160 15.44 -2.14 -7.93
CA GLN A 160 16.03 -0.89 -8.43
C GLN A 160 15.99 0.21 -7.37
N VAL A 161 14.88 0.33 -6.62
CA VAL A 161 14.79 1.26 -5.49
C VAL A 161 15.77 0.88 -4.38
N ALA A 162 15.86 -0.38 -3.99
CA ALA A 162 16.81 -0.84 -2.99
C ALA A 162 18.28 -0.55 -3.39
N ASP A 163 18.64 -0.83 -4.64
CA ASP A 163 19.98 -0.56 -5.18
C ASP A 163 20.30 0.94 -5.16
N PHE A 164 19.33 1.79 -5.53
CA PHE A 164 19.45 3.24 -5.41
C PHE A 164 19.65 3.69 -3.96
N LEU A 165 18.74 3.31 -3.05
CA LEU A 165 18.82 3.68 -1.63
C LEU A 165 20.13 3.21 -0.97
N SER A 166 20.66 2.05 -1.37
CA SER A 166 21.93 1.53 -0.85
C SER A 166 23.12 2.45 -1.15
N ARG A 167 23.12 3.12 -2.31
CA ARG A 167 24.17 4.08 -2.71
C ARG A 167 24.06 5.42 -1.99
N LEU A 168 22.87 5.75 -1.46
CA LEU A 168 22.64 6.97 -0.70
C LEU A 168 23.15 6.90 0.74
N ARG A 169 23.62 5.73 1.21
CA ARG A 169 24.21 5.57 2.56
C ARG A 169 25.31 6.59 2.87
N ARG A 170 26.02 7.09 1.84
CA ARG A 170 27.04 8.14 1.98
C ARG A 170 26.50 9.46 2.55
N HIS A 171 25.20 9.72 2.40
CA HIS A 171 24.53 10.94 2.88
C HIS A 171 24.02 10.81 4.31
N VAL A 172 23.91 9.59 4.83
CA VAL A 172 23.45 9.33 6.20
C VAL A 172 24.68 9.16 7.08
N GLN A 173 25.27 10.28 7.52
CA GLN A 173 26.24 10.23 8.61
C GLN A 173 25.52 9.73 9.85
N LEU A 174 25.82 8.50 10.28
CA LEU A 174 25.44 7.99 11.60
C LEU A 174 26.17 8.86 12.62
N SER A 175 25.52 9.93 13.07
CA SER A 175 25.91 10.59 14.31
C SER A 175 25.63 9.57 15.41
N GLY A 176 26.72 9.00 15.94
CA GLY A 176 26.67 8.10 17.11
C GLY A 176 26.17 8.81 18.35
#